data_AF-A0A4S4CII7-F1
#
_entry.id   AF-A0A4S4CII7-F1
#
_cell.length_a   1.000
_cell.length_b   1.000
_cell.length_c   1.000
_cell.angle_alpha   90.00
_cell.angle_beta   90.00
_cell.angle_gamma   90.00
#
_symmetry.space_group_name_H-M   'P 1'
#
loop_
_entity.id
_entity.type
_entity.pdbx_description
1 polymer ?
#
loop_
_entity_poly.entity_id
_entity_poly.type
_entity_poly.pdbx_seq_one_letter_code
_entity_poly.pdbx_strand_id
1 'polypeptide(L)'
;MTVLRPVLLLIVPGGWDVVPEAVAELRRCLADDYGGTLMLRQATTLLRSPLMHYCGYWEPGVMPFARRDVPPRVQDAFIDLAWAELDEVG
;
A
#
# COMPACT_ATOMS: atom_id res chain seq x y z
N MET A 1 -27.63 -7.37 5.26
CA MET A 1 -26.85 -7.35 4.00
C MET A 1 -25.41 -7.04 4.36
N THR A 2 -24.46 -7.91 4.05
CA THR A 2 -23.03 -7.63 4.26
C THR A 2 -22.61 -6.62 3.21
N VAL A 3 -22.29 -5.39 3.63
CA VAL A 3 -21.79 -4.35 2.73
C VAL A 3 -20.37 -4.76 2.31
N LEU A 4 -20.19 -5.17 1.05
CA LEU A 4 -18.86 -5.39 0.49
C LEU A 4 -18.15 -4.04 0.43
N ARG A 5 -16.99 -3.93 1.07
CA ARG A 5 -16.19 -2.70 1.10
C ARG A 5 -14.92 -2.87 0.26
N PRO A 6 -14.36 -1.78 -0.28
CA PRO A 6 -13.04 -1.83 -0.89
C PRO A 6 -11.98 -2.21 0.14
N VAL A 7 -11.08 -3.11 -0.24
CA VAL A 7 -9.94 -3.50 0.59
C VAL A 7 -8.69 -3.43 -0.25
N LEU A 8 -7.68 -2.70 0.20
CA LEU A 8 -6.32 -2.82 -0.33
C LEU A 8 -5.57 -3.84 0.51
N LEU A 9 -5.36 -5.03 -0.03
CA LEU A 9 -4.40 -5.98 0.52
C LEU A 9 -3.01 -5.63 -0.03
N LEU A 10 -2.13 -5.22 0.87
CA LEU A 10 -0.76 -4.85 0.54
C LEU A 10 0.20 -5.88 1.15
N ILE A 11 0.94 -6.56 0.28
CA ILE A 11 1.96 -7.54 0.66
C ILE A 11 3.33 -6.86 0.52
N VAL A 12 4.00 -6.62 1.63
CA VAL A 12 5.26 -5.89 1.70
C VAL A 12 6.43 -6.88 1.76
N PRO A 13 7.53 -6.68 1.00
CA PRO A 13 8.70 -7.53 1.11
C PRO A 13 9.31 -7.53 2.51
N GLY A 14 9.98 -8.62 2.89
CA GLY A 14 10.81 -8.64 4.10
C GLY A 14 12.04 -7.76 3.91
N GLY A 15 12.43 -7.00 4.94
CA GLY A 15 13.58 -6.10 4.92
C GLY A 15 13.28 -4.67 4.45
N TRP A 16 12.02 -4.36 4.15
CA TRP A 16 11.59 -2.98 3.90
C TRP A 16 11.25 -2.30 5.23
N ASP A 17 11.62 -1.02 5.35
CA ASP A 17 11.23 -0.20 6.48
C ASP A 17 9.85 0.43 6.26
N VAL A 18 9.23 0.83 7.36
CA VAL A 18 7.89 1.41 7.36
C VAL A 18 7.97 2.85 7.83
N VAL A 19 7.45 3.77 7.02
CA VAL A 19 7.27 5.17 7.41
C VAL A 19 5.89 5.33 8.06
N PRO A 20 5.77 5.45 9.41
CA PRO A 20 4.48 5.32 10.08
C PRO A 20 3.48 6.43 9.70
N GLU A 21 3.98 7.64 9.47
CA GLU A 21 3.19 8.80 9.07
C GLU A 21 2.59 8.62 7.66
N ALA A 22 3.39 8.11 6.72
CA ALA A 22 2.93 7.82 5.37
C ALA A 22 1.97 6.62 5.34
N VAL A 23 2.13 5.61 6.21
CA VAL A 23 1.12 4.56 6.39
C VAL A 23 -0.20 5.13 6.92
N ALA A 24 -0.14 6.07 7.88
CA ALA A 24 -1.34 6.72 8.39
C ALA A 24 -2.06 7.52 7.28
N GLU A 25 -1.30 8.23 6.44
CA GLU A 25 -1.84 8.94 5.29
C GLU A 25 -2.45 7.99 4.24
N LEU A 26 -1.80 6.87 3.94
CA LEU A 26 -2.33 5.83 3.06
C LEU A 26 -3.66 5.28 3.61
N ARG A 27 -3.74 5.03 4.92
CA ARG A 27 -4.99 4.58 5.57
C ARG A 27 -6.09 5.63 5.48
N ARG A 28 -5.75 6.91 5.70
CA ARG A 28 -6.68 8.03 5.61
C ARG A 28 -7.23 8.17 4.19
N CYS A 29 -6.35 8.20 3.18
CA CYS A 29 -6.75 8.26 1.77
C CYS A 29 -7.68 7.10 1.41
N LEU A 30 -7.36 5.86 1.80
CA LEU A 30 -8.23 4.72 1.54
C LEU A 30 -9.61 4.87 2.19
N ALA A 31 -9.67 5.31 3.45
CA ALA A 31 -10.91 5.44 4.19
C ALA A 31 -11.77 6.62 3.70
N ASP A 32 -11.17 7.80 3.55
CA ASP A 32 -11.87 9.05 3.28
C ASP A 32 -12.26 9.18 1.80
N ASP A 33 -11.34 8.87 0.89
CA ASP A 33 -11.56 9.06 -0.55
C ASP A 33 -12.29 7.89 -1.20
N TYR A 34 -12.13 6.68 -0.65
CA TYR A 34 -12.62 5.46 -1.28
C TYR A 34 -13.50 4.59 -0.38
N GLY A 35 -13.69 4.92 0.91
CA GLY A 35 -14.46 4.09 1.84
C GLY A 35 -13.84 2.71 2.10
N GLY A 36 -12.53 2.58 1.83
CA GLY A 36 -11.78 1.34 1.85
C GLY A 36 -10.93 1.15 3.11
N THR A 37 -10.36 -0.05 3.24
CA THR A 37 -9.47 -0.40 4.35
C THR A 37 -8.13 -0.96 3.87
N LEU A 38 -7.07 -0.65 4.60
CA LEU A 38 -5.73 -1.22 4.37
C LEU A 38 -5.54 -2.50 5.19
N MET A 39 -5.21 -3.60 4.51
CA MET A 39 -4.77 -4.85 5.10
C MET A 39 -3.31 -5.09 4.74
N LEU A 40 -2.44 -5.13 5.76
CA LEU A 40 -1.00 -5.33 5.58
C LEU A 40 -0.61 -6.78 5.85
N ARG A 41 0.26 -7.32 5.00
CA ARG A 41 0.91 -8.61 5.18
C ARG A 41 2.38 -8.49 4.82
N GLN A 42 3.24 -9.12 5.61
CA GLN A 42 4.63 -9.31 5.22
C GLN A 42 4.74 -10.55 4.33
N ALA A 43 5.52 -10.45 3.26
CA ALA A 43 5.80 -11.57 2.37
C ALA A 43 6.64 -12.63 3.09
N THR A 44 6.30 -13.90 2.86
CA THR A 44 7.12 -15.05 3.29
C THR A 44 8.11 -15.50 2.22
N THR A 45 8.03 -14.90 1.02
CA THR A 45 8.88 -15.18 -0.14
C THR A 45 9.60 -13.91 -0.58
N LEU A 46 10.66 -14.06 -1.39
CA LEU A 46 11.40 -12.93 -1.93
C LEU A 46 10.52 -12.13 -2.90
N LEU A 47 10.27 -10.87 -2.55
CA LEU A 47 9.60 -9.87 -3.38
C LEU A 47 10.55 -8.68 -3.60
N ARG A 48 10.55 -8.13 -4.82
CA ARG A 48 11.34 -6.93 -5.14
C ARG A 48 10.62 -5.61 -4.86
N SER A 49 9.30 -5.67 -4.68
CA SER A 49 8.46 -4.50 -4.40
C SER A 49 7.16 -4.93 -3.73
N PRO A 50 6.46 -4.01 -3.03
CA PRO A 50 5.15 -4.28 -2.49
C PRO A 50 4.12 -4.66 -3.56
N LEU A 51 3.32 -5.68 -3.28
CA LEU A 51 2.23 -6.13 -4.15
C LEU A 51 0.90 -5.57 -3.64
N MET A 52 0.19 -4.87 -4.53
CA MET A 52 -1.12 -4.28 -4.26
C MET A 52 -2.23 -5.15 -4.86
N HIS A 53 -3.10 -5.67 -4.01
CA HIS A 53 -4.31 -6.38 -4.42
C HIS A 53 -5.55 -5.58 -4.02
N TYR A 54 -6.30 -5.14 -5.03
CA TYR A 54 -7.58 -4.45 -4.88
C TYR A 54 -8.69 -5.50 -4.68
N CYS A 55 -8.97 -5.82 -3.42
CA CYS A 55 -9.94 -6.83 -2.99
C CYS A 55 -11.29 -6.20 -2.60
N GLY A 56 -12.33 -7.02 -2.49
CA GLY A 56 -13.66 -6.55 -2.13
C GLY A 56 -14.37 -5.86 -3.29
N TYR A 57 -15.32 -4.97 -2.97
CA TYR A 57 -16.07 -4.22 -3.98
C TYR A 57 -15.49 -2.83 -4.14
N TRP A 58 -14.94 -2.55 -5.32
CA TRP A 58 -14.52 -1.22 -5.75
C TRP A 58 -15.50 -0.75 -6.80
N GLU A 59 -16.14 0.40 -6.56
CA GLU A 59 -17.07 0.95 -7.53
C GLU A 59 -16.34 1.19 -8.88
N PRO A 60 -16.92 0.77 -10.03
CA PRO A 60 -16.25 0.87 -11.32
C PRO A 60 -15.78 2.29 -11.68
N GLY A 61 -16.52 3.32 -11.25
CA GLY A 61 -16.14 4.73 -11.45
C GLY A 61 -14.97 5.18 -10.57
N VAL A 62 -14.72 4.51 -9.44
CA VAL A 62 -13.71 4.89 -8.44
C VAL A 62 -12.38 4.19 -8.66
N MET A 63 -12.40 2.93 -9.13
CA MET A 63 -11.21 2.10 -9.32
C MET A 63 -10.08 2.77 -10.12
N PRO A 64 -10.34 3.50 -11.23
CA PRO A 64 -9.26 4.17 -11.97
C PRO A 64 -8.52 5.23 -11.14
N PHE A 65 -9.23 5.95 -10.27
CA PHE A 65 -8.63 6.96 -9.38
C PHE A 65 -7.79 6.30 -8.29
N ALA A 66 -8.32 5.26 -7.65
CA ALA A 66 -7.57 4.49 -6.66
C ALA A 66 -6.27 3.92 -7.25
N ARG A 67 -6.32 3.36 -8.47
CA ARG A 67 -5.12 2.85 -9.16
C ARG A 67 -4.08 3.92 -9.52
N ARG A 68 -4.47 5.18 -9.60
CA ARG A 68 -3.57 6.32 -9.83
C ARG A 68 -2.99 6.84 -8.52
N ASP A 69 -3.81 6.95 -7.48
CA ASP A 69 -3.51 7.72 -6.28
C ASP A 69 -2.88 6.86 -5.16
N VAL A 70 -3.17 5.56 -5.12
CA VAL A 70 -2.64 4.63 -4.11
C VAL A 70 -1.17 4.28 -4.32
N PRO A 71 -0.67 3.95 -5.53
CA PRO A 71 0.73 3.55 -5.72
C PRO A 71 1.79 4.53 -5.17
N PRO A 72 1.72 5.87 -5.41
CA PRO A 72 2.72 6.78 -4.85
C PRO A 72 2.70 6.78 -3.32
N ARG A 73 1.52 6.69 -2.69
CA ARG A 73 1.40 6.63 -1.22
C ARG A 73 1.97 5.33 -0.64
N VAL A 74 1.93 4.23 -1.40
CA VAL A 74 2.59 2.98 -1.01
C VAL A 74 4.10 3.12 -1.08
N GLN A 75 4.63 3.85 -2.07
CA GLN A 75 6.07 4.14 -2.16
C GLN A 75 6.55 5.04 -1.01
N ASP A 76 5.75 6.02 -0.61
CA ASP A 76 6.07 6.87 0.54
C ASP A 76 6.03 6.10 1.88
N ALA A 77 5.16 5.08 1.97
CA ALA A 77 4.91 4.33 3.19
C ALA A 77 5.92 3.20 3.45
N PHE A 78 6.56 2.67 2.41
CA PHE A 78 7.47 1.53 2.50
C PHE A 78 8.74 1.79 1.70
N ILE A 79 9.89 1.73 2.37
CA ILE A 79 11.20 2.04 1.79
C ILE A 79 12.05 0.78 1.76
N ASP A 80 12.73 0.54 0.65
CA ASP A 80 13.70 -0.55 0.54
C ASP A 80 15.02 -0.15 1.23
N LEU A 81 15.31 -0.76 2.38
CA LEU A 81 16.54 -0.50 3.12
C LEU A 81 17.80 -0.98 2.37
N ALA A 82 17.67 -1.96 1.47
CA ALA A 82 18.81 -2.43 0.68
C ALA A 82 19.33 -1.37 -0.31
N TRP A 83 18.53 -0.35 -0.61
CA TRP A 83 18.94 0.79 -1.44
C TRP A 83 19.40 1.99 -0.61
N ALA A 84 18.87 2.17 0.60
CA ALA A 84 19.30 3.25 1.50
C ALA A 84 20.77 3.13 1.92
N GLU A 85 21.27 1.90 2.10
CA GLU A 85 22.68 1.66 2.44
C GLU A 85 23.67 1.92 1.28
N LEU A 86 23.19 2.05 0.03
CA LEU A 86 24.05 2.32 -1.14
C LEU A 86 24.27 3.82 -1.39
N ASP A 87 23.35 4.69 -0.95
CA ASP A 87 23.46 6.14 -1.13
C ASP A 87 24.33 6.83 -0.06
N GLU A 88 24.62 6.17 1.06
CA GLU A 88 25.54 6.70 2.11
C GLU A 88 27.02 6.43 1.83
N VAL A 89 27.37 5.75 0.73
CA VAL A 89 28.77 5.44 0.33
C VAL A 89 29.24 6.29 -0.87
N GLY A 90 28.60 7.45 -1.10
CA GLY A 90 28.93 8.41 -2.17
C GLY A 90 29.69 9.63 -1.68
#